data_AF-A0A950KVI5-F1
#
_entry.id   AF-A0A950KVI5-F1
#
_cell.length_a   1.000
_cell.length_b   1.000
_cell.length_c   1.000
_cell.angle_alpha   90.00
_cell.angle_beta   90.00
_cell.angle_gamma   90.00
#
_symmetry.space_group_name_H-M   'P 1'
#
loop_
_entity.id
_entity.type
_entity.pdbx_description
1 polymer ?
#
loop_
_entity_poly.entity_id
_entity_poly.type
_entity_poly.pdbx_seq_one_letter_code
_entity_poly.pdbx_strand_id
1 'polypeptide(L)'
;MENGSTADHNSPDHRVVAVVQQLIAERRIADGRPIRSDHKLVEIGLTSMDLARLVLLIEDEFEMRIPVRDLIPTNFRSISSIIQLVSKLTVD
;
A
#
# COMPACT_ATOMS: atom_id res chain seq x y z
N MET A 1 -32.61 -12.83 8.50
CA MET A 1 -31.94 -12.07 7.42
C MET A 1 -30.45 -12.18 7.71
N GLU A 2 -29.83 -13.25 7.22
CA GLU A 2 -28.39 -13.45 7.30
C GLU A 2 -27.72 -12.51 6.30
N ASN A 3 -26.97 -11.52 6.79
CA ASN A 3 -26.11 -10.69 5.95
C ASN A 3 -24.65 -11.04 6.28
N GLY A 4 -24.09 -11.98 5.52
CA GLY A 4 -22.65 -12.19 5.48
C GLY A 4 -21.97 -10.97 4.85
N SER A 5 -21.06 -10.33 5.59
CA SER A 5 -19.96 -9.47 5.11
C SER A 5 -19.19 -8.87 6.31
N THR A 6 -18.65 -9.72 7.19
CA THR A 6 -17.41 -9.35 7.89
C THR A 6 -16.26 -9.81 7.01
N ALA A 7 -16.14 -9.21 5.83
CA ALA A 7 -15.01 -9.46 4.94
C ALA A 7 -13.77 -8.86 5.59
N ASP A 8 -13.06 -9.70 6.33
CA ASP A 8 -11.63 -9.64 6.62
C ASP A 8 -11.00 -8.24 6.62
N HIS A 9 -11.41 -7.38 7.56
CA HIS A 9 -10.76 -6.07 7.78
C HIS A 9 -9.29 -6.19 8.19
N ASN A 10 -8.79 -7.43 8.38
CA ASN A 10 -7.42 -7.75 8.75
C ASN A 10 -6.59 -8.34 7.59
N SER A 11 -7.17 -8.47 6.38
CA SER A 11 -6.42 -9.02 5.25
C SER A 11 -5.25 -8.10 4.88
N PRO A 12 -4.09 -8.67 4.50
CA PRO A 12 -2.90 -7.89 4.18
C PRO A 12 -3.15 -6.88 3.04
N ASP A 13 -4.01 -7.22 2.07
CA ASP A 13 -4.43 -6.30 1.03
C ASP A 13 -5.16 -5.06 1.58
N HIS A 14 -6.12 -5.25 2.49
CA HIS A 14 -6.90 -4.16 3.07
C HIS A 14 -6.02 -3.22 3.90
N ARG A 15 -5.07 -3.79 4.65
CA ARG A 15 -4.08 -3.03 5.44
C ARG A 15 -3.13 -2.22 4.55
N VAL A 16 -2.62 -2.82 3.46
CA VAL A 16 -1.81 -2.09 2.46
C VAL A 16 -2.59 -0.92 1.84
N VAL A 17 -3.86 -1.16 1.47
CA VAL A 17 -4.72 -0.10 0.92
C VAL A 17 -4.89 1.03 1.93
N ALA A 18 -5.14 0.71 3.20
CA ALA A 18 -5.32 1.70 4.27
C ALA A 18 -4.06 2.57 4.45
N VAL A 19 -2.87 1.96 4.51
CA VAL A 19 -1.59 2.68 4.64
C VAL A 19 -1.37 3.63 3.45
N VAL A 20 -1.61 3.18 2.22
CA VAL A 20 -1.44 4.02 1.03
C VAL A 20 -2.46 5.17 1.02
N GLN A 21 -3.72 4.90 1.35
CA GLN A 21 -4.76 5.93 1.42
C GLN A 21 -4.46 6.97 2.49
N GLN A 22 -3.96 6.56 3.66
CA GLN A 22 -3.56 7.46 4.73
C GLN A 22 -2.44 8.40 4.26
N LEU A 23 -1.37 7.85 3.64
CA LEU A 23 -0.26 8.65 3.13
C LEU A 23 -0.75 9.69 2.11
N ILE A 24 -1.67 9.31 1.23
CA ILE A 24 -2.20 10.20 0.19
C ILE A 24 -3.08 11.31 0.77
N ALA A 25 -3.91 10.97 1.76
CA ALA A 25 -4.71 11.94 2.49
C ALA A 25 -3.84 12.95 3.26
N GLU A 26 -2.80 12.48 3.96
CA GLU A 26 -1.83 13.32 4.66
C GLU A 26 -1.14 14.32 3.73
N ARG A 27 -0.79 13.89 2.52
CA ARG A 27 -0.12 14.73 1.53
C ARG A 27 -1.06 15.61 0.70
N ARG A 28 -2.38 15.46 0.86
CA ARG A 28 -3.41 16.15 0.06
C ARG A 28 -3.21 15.95 -1.45
N ILE A 29 -2.72 14.78 -1.85
CA ILE A 29 -2.35 14.48 -3.25
C ILE A 29 -3.59 14.17 -4.11
N ALA A 30 -4.57 13.46 -3.52
CA ALA A 30 -5.82 13.16 -4.19
C ALA A 30 -6.89 14.13 -3.70
N ASP A 31 -7.18 15.18 -4.49
CA ASP A 31 -8.31 16.11 -4.31
C ASP A 31 -9.67 15.40 -4.46
N GLY A 32 -9.95 14.41 -3.62
CA GLY A 32 -11.19 13.61 -3.65
C GLY A 32 -11.31 12.63 -4.84
N ARG A 33 -10.26 12.46 -5.65
CA ARG A 33 -10.28 11.50 -6.76
C ARG A 33 -10.15 10.06 -6.24
N PRO A 34 -11.00 9.12 -6.72
CA PRO A 34 -10.91 7.72 -6.33
C PRO A 34 -9.62 7.11 -6.86
N ILE A 35 -8.85 6.50 -5.96
CA ILE A 35 -7.58 5.86 -6.27
C ILE A 35 -7.83 4.39 -6.51
N ARG A 36 -7.47 3.91 -7.70
CA ARG A 36 -7.60 2.50 -8.07
C ARG A 36 -6.30 1.76 -7.78
N SER A 37 -6.41 0.47 -7.49
CA SER A 37 -5.27 -0.36 -7.10
C SER A 37 -4.15 -0.40 -8.14
N ASP A 38 -4.51 -0.30 -9.42
CA ASP A 38 -3.57 -0.36 -10.54
C ASP A 38 -2.99 1.01 -10.96
N HIS A 39 -3.50 2.12 -10.40
CA HIS A 39 -2.95 3.45 -10.71
C HIS A 39 -1.48 3.52 -10.32
N LYS A 40 -0.67 4.14 -11.19
CA LYS A 40 0.72 4.39 -10.84
C LYS A 40 0.77 5.48 -9.77
N LEU A 41 1.39 5.18 -8.64
CA LEU A 41 1.48 6.09 -7.49
C LEU A 41 2.19 7.41 -7.84
N VAL A 42 3.19 7.34 -8.72
CA VAL A 42 3.89 8.54 -9.20
C VAL A 42 3.04 9.42 -10.11
N GLU A 43 2.10 8.83 -10.88
CA GLU A 43 1.22 9.59 -11.77
C GLU A 43 0.11 10.32 -11.00
N ILE A 44 -0.24 9.83 -9.81
CA ILE A 44 -1.19 10.50 -8.93
C ILE A 44 -0.52 11.55 -8.04
N GLY A 45 0.81 11.64 -8.01
CA GLY A 45 1.56 12.72 -7.33
C GLY A 45 2.46 12.28 -6.18
N LEU A 46 2.65 10.98 -5.92
CA LEU A 46 3.65 10.54 -4.93
C LEU A 46 5.08 10.75 -5.46
N THR A 47 5.93 11.33 -4.63
CA THR A 47 7.34 11.53 -4.92
C THR A 47 8.19 10.35 -4.42
N SER A 48 9.47 10.30 -4.80
CA SER A 48 10.42 9.31 -4.26
C SER A 48 10.55 9.37 -2.73
N MET A 49 10.41 10.55 -2.13
CA MET A 49 10.41 10.68 -0.66
C MET A 49 9.13 10.09 -0.04
N ASP A 50 8.00 10.20 -0.72
CA ASP A 50 6.75 9.58 -0.27
C ASP A 50 6.81 8.07 -0.39
N LEU A 51 7.44 7.55 -1.45
CA LEU A 51 7.70 6.11 -1.58
C LEU A 51 8.63 5.61 -0.48
N ALA A 52 9.68 6.35 -0.12
CA ALA A 52 10.53 6.00 1.01
C ALA A 52 9.75 6.02 2.34
N ARG A 53 8.87 7.00 2.56
CA ARG A 53 7.98 7.03 3.73
C ARG A 53 7.00 5.86 3.74
N LEU A 54 6.45 5.51 2.58
CA LEU A 54 5.55 4.38 2.40
C LEU A 54 6.20 3.07 2.81
N VAL A 55 7.46 2.85 2.43
CA VAL A 55 8.25 1.68 2.87
C VAL A 55 8.27 1.60 4.40
N LEU A 56 8.58 2.71 5.08
CA LEU A 56 8.63 2.73 6.55
C LEU A 56 7.28 2.42 7.19
N LEU A 57 6.18 2.96 6.64
CA LEU A 57 4.83 2.70 7.14
C LEU A 57 4.42 1.24 6.95
N ILE A 58 4.81 0.61 5.84
CA ILE A 58 4.53 -0.81 5.60
C ILE A 58 5.35 -1.70 6.54
N GLU A 59 6.64 -1.41 6.72
CA GLU A 59 7.49 -2.14 7.66
C GLU A 59 6.95 -2.07 9.10
N ASP A 60 6.49 -0.89 9.52
CA ASP A 60 5.88 -0.66 10.83
C ASP A 60 4.54 -1.40 10.97
N GLU A 61 3.63 -1.24 10.00
CA GLU A 61 2.32 -1.89 10.00
C GLU A 61 2.43 -3.41 10.08
N PHE A 62 3.31 -4.02 9.28
CA PHE A 62 3.43 -5.48 9.19
C PHE A 62 4.50 -6.09 10.11
N GLU A 63 5.13 -5.28 10.97
CA GLU A 63 6.23 -5.69 11.85
C GLU A 63 7.33 -6.48 11.11
N MET A 64 7.63 -6.05 9.88
CA MET A 64 8.51 -6.77 8.95
C MET A 64 9.62 -5.86 8.40
N ARG A 65 10.59 -6.47 7.72
CA ARG A 65 11.62 -5.75 6.97
C ARG A 65 11.54 -6.06 5.49
N ILE A 66 11.51 -5.02 4.66
CA ILE A 66 11.60 -5.14 3.22
C ILE A 66 13.09 -5.21 2.84
N PRO A 67 13.57 -6.33 2.26
CA PRO A 67 14.97 -6.45 1.90
C PRO A 67 15.34 -5.49 0.76
N VAL A 68 16.57 -4.97 0.78
CA VAL A 68 17.05 -3.95 -0.19
C VAL A 68 16.85 -4.35 -1.65
N ARG A 69 16.98 -5.64 -1.97
CA ARG A 69 16.74 -6.17 -3.34
C ARG A 69 15.31 -5.98 -3.83
N ASP A 70 14.34 -5.91 -2.91
CA ASP A 70 12.93 -5.74 -3.20
C ASP A 70 12.51 -4.25 -3.10
N LEU A 71 13.42 -3.33 -2.70
CA LEU A 71 13.26 -1.87 -2.74
C LEU A 71 13.47 -1.29 -4.16
N ILE A 72 12.76 -1.83 -5.14
CA ILE A 72 12.84 -1.42 -6.54
C ILE A 72 11.54 -0.71 -6.98
N PRO A 73 11.61 0.28 -7.92
CA PRO A 73 10.43 1.05 -8.34
C PRO A 73 9.25 0.19 -8.79
N THR A 74 9.51 -0.96 -9.40
CA THR A 74 8.47 -1.90 -9.86
C THR A 74 7.57 -2.40 -8.73
N ASN A 75 8.11 -2.66 -7.54
CA ASN A 75 7.34 -3.15 -6.40
C ASN A 75 6.48 -2.06 -5.73
N PHE A 76 6.80 -0.79 -5.96
CA PHE A 76 6.08 0.37 -5.43
C PHE A 76 5.36 1.18 -6.51
N ARG A 77 5.17 0.57 -7.70
CA ARG A 77 4.55 1.24 -8.84
C ARG A 77 3.08 1.55 -8.59
N SER A 78 2.34 0.58 -8.04
CA SER A 78 0.89 0.63 -7.82
C SER A 78 0.54 -0.08 -6.51
N ILE A 79 -0.65 0.15 -5.97
CA ILE A 79 -1.12 -0.53 -4.75
C ILE A 79 -1.13 -2.04 -4.94
N SER A 80 -1.58 -2.53 -6.11
CA SER A 80 -1.55 -3.95 -6.47
C SER A 80 -0.14 -4.55 -6.36
N SER A 81 0.89 -3.82 -6.80
CA SER A 81 2.29 -4.28 -6.73
C SER A 81 2.80 -4.37 -5.29
N ILE A 82 2.39 -3.43 -4.45
CA ILE A 82 2.75 -3.42 -3.02
C ILE A 82 2.07 -4.59 -2.31
N ILE A 83 0.78 -4.84 -2.59
CA ILE A 83 0.07 -6.00 -2.05
C ILE A 83 0.81 -7.28 -2.41
N GLN A 84 1.20 -7.46 -3.67
CA GLN A 84 1.98 -8.64 -4.09
C GLN A 84 3.33 -8.75 -3.37
N LEU A 85 4.03 -7.63 -3.16
CA LEU A 85 5.28 -7.63 -2.40
C LEU A 85 5.05 -8.06 -0.95
N VAL A 86 4.05 -7.48 -0.28
CA VAL A 86 3.73 -7.82 1.12
C VAL A 86 3.30 -9.28 1.22
N SER A 87 2.37 -9.74 0.40
CA SER A 87 1.96 -11.16 0.37
C SER A 87 3.14 -12.11 0.17
N LYS A 88 4.13 -11.76 -0.66
CA LYS A 88 5.34 -12.58 -0.85
C LYS A 88 6.21 -12.65 0.41
N LEU A 89 6.18 -11.63 1.26
CA LEU A 89 7.05 -11.51 2.44
C LEU A 89 6.36 -11.94 3.75
N THR A 90 5.03 -11.97 3.80
CA THR A 90 4.24 -12.42 4.97
C THR A 90 3.67 -13.84 4.86
N VAL A 91 3.85 -14.53 3.73
CA VAL A 91 3.54 -15.97 3.65
C VAL A 91 4.67 -16.75 4.31
N ASP A 92 4.44 -17.15 5.56
CA ASP A 92 5.10 -18.27 6.24
C ASP A 92 4.22 -19.51 6.14
#